data_AF-A0A7C6ZHF4-F1
#
_entry.id   AF-A0A7C6ZHF4-F1
#
_cell.length_a   1.000
_cell.length_b   1.000
_cell.length_c   1.000
_cell.angle_alpha   90.00
_cell.angle_beta   90.00
_cell.angle_gamma   90.00
#
_symmetry.space_group_name_H-M   'P 1'
#
loop_
_entity.id
_entity.type
_entity.pdbx_description
1 polymer ?
#
loop_
_entity_poly.entity_id
_entity_poly.type
_entity_poly.pdbx_seq_one_letter_code
_entity_poly.pdbx_strand_id
1 'polypeptide(L)'
;MVPLNAPELKRIAGLLQKYDLKSTVTQLGGLLTAPALQANTIRTETLVHLAVAHCRGYRKPSLAEIDRWLNRYLGNTWIAALEDPVEDVFVTNVETAEGNRRVFEGIWESNDYFVQIVLETLNSPGAPPECRDLLLSAFALLKLSDCVAERAGLRRWHTEHSIPKDTVRLVLAAPVADRARWITFTEADLDALGINRKVLDPFILRDEDKESLAEEWVGHSSLERRPLVDSGDELVLALPHAVSPAIRRFVVFELKRLGYLHAFADALANLQARQVEREGLLELKGEAESFEPPKPDGKVPSLHTWLLKYDVNKYLHVVLLHDRLDWLDTQGLSSFMEYPEELRAGLEQYLSKVSSHCRSLPDFAEGMTLLVMGGLGRGFVLEFKDWPEEWRLSVIRIPDLLMLAREPDRPITRYLKCIKQKEWAEEKGVRFHNTNGDYNFYCFWRHMNYQLVPRDLPVDQGSVLVIGNDMVLPVRAEVRNLADCHVLETVDGVHLPVMRFGRDAHFKSMQGRPIYVSLSHLRMGILAGAVETPRGPSWLIVEPREGGRESRDLLYEMWSGFIG
;
A
#
# COMPACT_ATOMS: atom_id res chain seq x y z
N MET A 1 12.64 -10.91 -6.73
CA MET A 1 13.63 -10.07 -7.45
C MET A 1 14.18 -10.83 -8.65
N VAL A 2 14.50 -10.15 -9.75
CA VAL A 2 15.02 -10.77 -11.00
C VAL A 2 16.38 -10.17 -11.37
N PRO A 3 17.48 -10.95 -11.39
CA PRO A 3 18.77 -10.45 -11.87
C PRO A 3 18.72 -10.22 -13.39
N LEU A 4 19.11 -9.04 -13.85
CA LEU A 4 19.02 -8.68 -15.27
C LEU A 4 20.09 -9.35 -16.14
N ASN A 5 21.17 -9.82 -15.53
CA ASN A 5 22.25 -10.58 -16.19
C ASN A 5 22.01 -12.10 -16.22
N ALA A 6 20.82 -12.56 -15.82
CA ALA A 6 20.53 -13.98 -15.71
C ALA A 6 20.68 -14.73 -17.05
N PRO A 7 21.17 -15.99 -17.06
CA PRO A 7 21.51 -16.72 -18.29
C PRO A 7 20.36 -16.80 -19.31
N GLU A 8 19.13 -17.04 -18.86
CA GLU A 8 17.93 -17.12 -19.69
C GLU A 8 17.52 -15.79 -20.33
N LEU A 9 17.97 -14.64 -19.79
CA LEU A 9 17.72 -13.31 -20.36
C LEU A 9 18.69 -12.94 -21.49
N LYS A 10 19.85 -13.60 -21.58
CA LYS A 10 20.90 -13.26 -22.57
C LYS A 10 20.39 -13.26 -24.01
N ARG A 11 19.52 -14.21 -24.36
CA ARG A 11 19.00 -14.33 -25.73
C ARG A 11 18.10 -13.15 -26.11
N ILE A 12 17.23 -12.72 -25.21
CA ILE A 12 16.34 -11.57 -25.46
C ILE A 12 17.13 -10.27 -25.41
N ALA A 13 18.08 -10.12 -24.47
CA ALA A 13 18.99 -8.98 -24.39
C ALA A 13 19.73 -8.73 -25.71
N GLY A 14 20.35 -9.77 -26.29
CA GLY A 14 21.03 -9.66 -27.59
C GLY A 14 20.07 -9.30 -28.75
N LEU A 15 18.83 -9.78 -28.69
CA LEU A 15 17.82 -9.45 -29.71
C LEU A 15 17.35 -8.00 -29.61
N LEU A 16 17.27 -7.43 -28.41
CA LEU A 16 16.81 -6.06 -28.17
C LEU A 16 17.78 -5.00 -28.71
N GLN A 17 19.05 -5.33 -28.91
CA GLN A 17 20.09 -4.40 -29.41
C GLN A 17 19.74 -3.69 -30.72
N LYS A 18 19.01 -4.36 -31.62
CA LYS A 18 18.62 -3.79 -32.92
C LYS A 18 17.42 -2.84 -32.86
N TYR A 19 16.73 -2.75 -31.72
CA TYR A 19 15.52 -1.94 -31.59
C TYR A 19 15.83 -0.55 -31.07
N ASP A 20 14.97 0.38 -31.47
CA ASP A 20 14.94 1.75 -30.98
C ASP A 20 14.50 1.79 -29.52
N LEU A 21 15.26 2.49 -28.69
CA LEU A 21 15.04 2.57 -27.25
C LEU A 21 13.69 3.22 -26.94
N LYS A 22 13.43 4.41 -27.49
CA LYS A 22 12.23 5.21 -27.18
C LYS A 22 10.96 4.45 -27.58
N SER A 23 10.89 3.94 -28.81
CA SER A 23 9.73 3.20 -29.29
C SER A 23 9.51 1.87 -28.55
N THR A 24 10.57 1.23 -28.07
CA THR A 24 10.44 -0.02 -27.31
C THR A 24 9.97 0.24 -25.88
N VAL A 25 10.62 1.17 -25.18
CA VAL A 25 10.28 1.53 -23.79
C VAL A 25 8.86 2.09 -23.69
N THR A 26 8.46 2.98 -24.60
CA THR A 26 7.10 3.55 -24.58
C THR A 26 6.02 2.49 -24.81
N GLN A 27 6.21 1.56 -25.73
CA GLN A 27 5.24 0.48 -25.97
C GLN A 27 5.15 -0.49 -24.79
N LEU A 28 6.28 -0.87 -24.20
CA LEU A 28 6.32 -1.80 -23.07
C LEU A 28 5.83 -1.15 -21.76
N GLY A 29 6.29 0.07 -21.47
CA GLY A 29 5.83 0.84 -20.32
C GLY A 29 4.34 1.16 -20.41
N GLY A 30 3.82 1.39 -21.62
CA GLY A 30 2.39 1.54 -21.87
C GLY A 30 1.59 0.30 -21.47
N LEU A 31 2.13 -0.92 -21.58
CA LEU A 31 1.44 -2.14 -21.13
C LEU A 31 1.26 -2.18 -19.61
N LEU A 32 2.15 -1.53 -18.84
CA LEU A 32 2.03 -1.41 -17.37
C LEU A 32 0.86 -0.51 -16.94
N THR A 33 0.18 0.14 -17.88
CA THR A 33 -1.07 0.90 -17.63
C THR A 33 -2.33 0.08 -17.93
N ALA A 34 -2.19 -1.21 -18.27
CA ALA A 34 -3.31 -2.10 -18.59
C ALA A 34 -3.73 -2.92 -17.35
N PRO A 35 -4.92 -2.68 -16.77
CA PRO A 35 -5.35 -3.38 -15.57
C PRO A 35 -5.46 -4.90 -15.77
N ALA A 36 -5.95 -5.35 -16.94
CA ALA A 36 -5.96 -6.75 -17.35
C ALA A 36 -4.60 -7.45 -17.34
N LEU A 37 -3.49 -6.70 -17.31
CA LEU A 37 -2.12 -7.22 -17.29
C LEU A 37 -1.42 -7.03 -15.92
N GLN A 38 -2.14 -6.62 -14.87
CA GLN A 38 -1.52 -6.33 -13.56
C GLN A 38 -0.78 -7.55 -12.99
N ALA A 39 -1.37 -8.75 -13.05
CA ALA A 39 -0.69 -9.99 -12.65
C ALA A 39 0.59 -10.29 -13.45
N ASN A 40 0.78 -9.69 -14.63
CA ASN A 40 1.94 -9.89 -15.50
C ASN A 40 2.97 -8.75 -15.43
N THR A 41 2.90 -7.94 -14.37
CA THR A 41 3.81 -6.80 -14.16
C THR A 41 5.26 -7.23 -14.15
N ILE A 42 5.63 -8.33 -13.48
CA ILE A 42 7.03 -8.79 -13.37
C ILE A 42 7.66 -9.02 -14.74
N ARG A 43 7.00 -9.78 -15.63
CA ARG A 43 7.53 -10.02 -16.99
C ARG A 43 7.61 -8.73 -17.80
N THR A 44 6.58 -7.89 -17.73
CA THR A 44 6.50 -6.65 -18.50
C THR A 44 7.59 -5.66 -18.06
N GLU A 45 7.74 -5.47 -16.75
CA GLU A 45 8.76 -4.64 -16.13
C GLU A 45 10.18 -5.14 -16.42
N THR A 46 10.42 -6.45 -16.32
CA THR A 46 11.71 -7.05 -16.69
C THR A 46 12.05 -6.73 -18.14
N LEU A 47 11.08 -6.77 -19.04
CA LEU A 47 11.29 -6.44 -20.44
C LEU A 47 11.57 -4.95 -20.67
N VAL A 48 10.92 -4.05 -19.91
CA VAL A 48 11.25 -2.61 -19.91
C VAL A 48 12.69 -2.38 -19.47
N HIS A 49 13.13 -3.02 -18.39
CA HIS A 49 14.52 -2.92 -17.90
C HIS A 49 15.52 -3.39 -18.96
N LEU A 50 15.28 -4.55 -19.58
CA LEU A 50 16.13 -5.06 -20.66
C LEU A 50 16.15 -4.14 -21.88
N ALA A 51 15.02 -3.50 -22.21
CA ALA A 51 14.96 -2.54 -23.31
C ALA A 51 15.82 -1.30 -23.00
N VAL A 52 15.73 -0.74 -21.78
CA VAL A 52 16.55 0.40 -21.34
C VAL A 52 18.05 0.06 -21.39
N ALA A 53 18.41 -1.11 -20.86
CA ALA A 53 19.78 -1.57 -20.82
C ALA A 53 20.37 -1.84 -22.21
N HIS A 54 19.61 -2.47 -23.12
CA HIS A 54 20.19 -3.06 -24.33
C HIS A 54 19.75 -2.44 -25.67
N CYS A 55 18.64 -1.71 -25.77
CA CYS A 55 18.23 -1.12 -27.05
C CYS A 55 19.20 -0.02 -27.49
N ARG A 56 19.80 -0.20 -28.68
CA ARG A 56 20.79 0.71 -29.28
C ARG A 56 20.58 0.89 -30.79
N GLY A 57 19.48 0.36 -31.33
CA GLY A 57 19.20 0.35 -32.76
C GLY A 57 18.13 1.36 -33.18
N TYR A 58 17.53 1.12 -34.33
CA TYR A 58 16.54 2.01 -34.96
C TYR A 58 15.24 1.29 -35.35
N ARG A 59 15.16 -0.03 -35.16
CA ARG A 59 13.96 -0.81 -35.49
C ARG A 59 12.88 -0.55 -34.46
N LYS A 60 11.68 -0.18 -34.89
CA LYS A 60 10.51 -0.10 -34.02
C LYS A 60 9.91 -1.50 -33.83
N PRO A 61 9.56 -1.92 -32.60
CA PRO A 61 8.94 -3.21 -32.39
C PRO A 61 7.49 -3.21 -32.87
N SER A 62 7.09 -4.32 -33.48
CA SER A 62 5.70 -4.64 -33.81
C SER A 62 5.01 -5.38 -32.66
N LEU A 63 3.67 -5.38 -32.66
CA LEU A 63 2.88 -6.09 -31.64
C LEU A 63 3.21 -7.59 -31.58
N ALA A 64 3.43 -8.22 -32.74
CA ALA A 64 3.82 -9.63 -32.83
C ALA A 64 5.20 -9.91 -32.23
N GLU A 65 6.10 -8.92 -32.22
CA GLU A 65 7.40 -9.06 -31.58
C GLU A 65 7.28 -8.93 -30.07
N ILE A 66 6.50 -7.97 -29.58
CA ILE A 66 6.21 -7.80 -28.15
C ILE A 66 5.53 -9.03 -27.58
N ASP A 67 4.49 -9.56 -28.25
CA ASP A 67 3.84 -10.82 -27.90
C ASP A 67 4.86 -11.95 -27.79
N ARG A 68 5.72 -12.10 -28.80
CA ARG A 68 6.75 -13.14 -28.81
C ARG A 68 7.72 -12.99 -27.63
N TRP A 69 8.09 -11.77 -27.25
CA TRP A 69 8.97 -11.52 -26.11
C TRP A 69 8.34 -11.94 -24.79
N LEU A 70 7.13 -11.46 -24.51
CA LEU A 70 6.43 -11.74 -23.26
C LEU A 70 6.07 -13.22 -23.13
N ASN A 71 5.61 -13.85 -24.21
CA ASN A 71 5.06 -15.21 -24.15
C ASN A 71 6.09 -16.30 -24.46
N ARG A 72 7.00 -16.10 -25.42
CA ARG A 72 7.97 -17.16 -25.80
C ARG A 72 9.32 -17.03 -25.13
N TYR A 73 9.83 -15.81 -24.97
CA TYR A 73 11.14 -15.59 -24.36
C TYR A 73 11.07 -15.52 -22.83
N LEU A 74 10.05 -14.87 -22.28
CA LEU A 74 9.87 -14.72 -20.83
C LEU A 74 8.82 -15.68 -20.26
N GLY A 75 7.77 -16.03 -21.01
CA GLY A 75 6.65 -16.85 -20.52
C GLY A 75 7.01 -18.29 -20.12
N ASN A 76 8.11 -18.83 -20.65
CA ASN A 76 8.58 -20.18 -20.33
C ASN A 76 9.80 -20.19 -19.38
N THR A 77 10.06 -19.09 -18.68
CA THR A 77 11.16 -18.99 -17.71
C THR A 77 10.60 -18.89 -16.30
N TRP A 78 11.49 -18.99 -15.30
CA TRP A 78 11.12 -18.79 -13.90
C TRP A 78 10.58 -17.38 -13.62
N ILE A 79 10.82 -16.40 -14.50
CA ILE A 79 10.28 -15.03 -14.38
C ILE A 79 8.75 -15.05 -14.44
N ALA A 80 8.17 -15.85 -15.35
CA ALA A 80 6.73 -16.05 -15.39
C ALA A 80 6.23 -16.73 -14.11
N ALA A 81 7.02 -17.65 -13.54
CA ALA A 81 6.64 -18.38 -12.33
C ALA A 81 6.61 -17.51 -11.07
N LEU A 82 7.30 -16.36 -11.07
CA LEU A 82 7.24 -15.35 -10.01
C LEU A 82 5.94 -14.54 -10.00
N GLU A 83 5.17 -14.55 -11.09
CA GLU A 83 3.92 -13.80 -11.14
C GLU A 83 2.91 -14.43 -10.20
N ASP A 84 2.52 -13.71 -9.16
CA ASP A 84 1.48 -14.15 -8.23
C ASP A 84 0.14 -13.47 -8.54
N PRO A 85 -0.97 -14.05 -8.07
CA PRO A 85 -2.26 -13.37 -8.08
C PRO A 85 -2.16 -11.95 -7.53
N VAL A 86 -3.01 -11.05 -8.04
CA VAL A 86 -3.01 -9.65 -7.63
C VAL A 86 -3.57 -9.52 -6.21
N GLU A 87 -2.90 -8.72 -5.38
CA GLU A 87 -3.23 -8.55 -3.96
C GLU A 87 -3.84 -7.17 -3.64
N ASP A 88 -3.73 -6.17 -4.52
CA ASP A 88 -4.30 -4.83 -4.34
C ASP A 88 -4.93 -4.31 -5.64
N VAL A 89 -5.76 -3.27 -5.54
CA VAL A 89 -6.39 -2.63 -6.70
C VAL A 89 -5.35 -2.12 -7.70
N PHE A 90 -5.71 -1.94 -8.96
CA PHE A 90 -4.77 -1.50 -9.99
C PHE A 90 -4.35 -0.04 -9.82
N VAL A 91 -5.32 0.83 -9.47
CA VAL A 91 -5.11 2.26 -9.26
C VAL A 91 -5.58 2.65 -7.87
N THR A 92 -4.70 3.29 -7.11
CA THR A 92 -4.99 3.87 -5.80
C THR A 92 -4.95 5.40 -5.86
N ASN A 93 -5.10 6.06 -4.71
CA ASN A 93 -5.22 7.51 -4.61
C ASN A 93 -4.38 8.10 -3.49
N VAL A 94 -3.61 9.14 -3.80
CA VAL A 94 -2.87 9.95 -2.83
C VAL A 94 -3.58 11.28 -2.66
N GLU A 95 -3.81 11.66 -1.42
CA GLU A 95 -4.51 12.88 -1.03
C GLU A 95 -3.50 14.03 -0.89
N THR A 96 -3.62 15.07 -1.73
CA THR A 96 -2.72 16.23 -1.70
C THR A 96 -3.50 17.53 -1.52
N ALA A 97 -2.79 18.60 -1.10
CA ALA A 97 -3.37 19.94 -0.99
C ALA A 97 -3.83 20.50 -2.36
N GLU A 98 -3.33 19.95 -3.46
CA GLU A 98 -3.69 20.33 -4.84
C GLU A 98 -4.70 19.37 -5.47
N GLY A 99 -5.28 18.44 -4.69
CA GLY A 99 -6.24 17.46 -5.18
C GLY A 99 -5.75 16.01 -5.14
N ASN A 100 -6.52 15.14 -5.75
CA ASN A 100 -6.28 13.71 -5.81
C ASN A 100 -5.17 13.39 -6.83
N ARG A 101 -4.28 12.45 -6.50
CA ARG A 101 -3.25 11.94 -7.40
C ARG A 101 -3.35 10.43 -7.49
N ARG A 102 -3.77 9.92 -8.65
CA ARG A 102 -3.85 8.48 -8.90
C ARG A 102 -2.44 7.88 -9.06
N VAL A 103 -2.24 6.70 -8.48
CA VAL A 103 -0.98 5.94 -8.53
C VAL A 103 -1.27 4.49 -8.90
N PHE A 104 -0.33 3.85 -9.58
CA PHE A 104 -0.42 2.45 -10.00
C PHE A 104 0.28 1.54 -8.99
N GLU A 105 -0.35 0.44 -8.58
CA GLU A 105 0.24 -0.51 -7.60
C GLU A 105 1.28 -1.43 -8.28
N GLY A 106 0.95 -1.99 -9.45
CA GLY A 106 1.76 -3.05 -10.06
C GLY A 106 1.83 -4.26 -9.12
N ILE A 107 3.04 -4.60 -8.67
CA ILE A 107 3.30 -5.62 -7.63
C ILE A 107 3.54 -5.03 -6.23
N TRP A 108 3.62 -3.70 -6.12
CA TRP A 108 3.84 -3.04 -4.85
C TRP A 108 2.46 -2.83 -4.23
N GLU A 109 2.20 -3.38 -3.04
CA GLU A 109 0.91 -3.23 -2.36
C GLU A 109 0.85 -1.95 -1.52
N SER A 110 -0.34 -1.37 -1.36
CA SER A 110 -0.59 -0.19 -0.51
C SER A 110 0.37 0.99 -0.80
N ASN A 111 0.74 1.18 -2.07
CA ASN A 111 1.62 2.25 -2.51
C ASN A 111 1.10 3.62 -2.11
N ASP A 112 -0.22 3.81 -2.14
CA ASP A 112 -0.89 5.04 -1.71
C ASP A 112 -0.60 5.36 -0.25
N TYR A 113 -0.80 4.40 0.66
CA TYR A 113 -0.56 4.60 2.08
C TYR A 113 0.91 4.98 2.34
N PHE A 114 1.86 4.24 1.78
CA PHE A 114 3.28 4.46 2.09
C PHE A 114 3.82 5.76 1.49
N VAL A 115 3.31 6.23 0.34
CA VAL A 115 3.69 7.56 -0.15
C VAL A 115 2.95 8.67 0.61
N GLN A 116 1.68 8.46 0.98
CA GLN A 116 0.90 9.42 1.78
C GLN A 116 1.61 9.76 3.10
N ILE A 117 2.02 8.75 3.88
CA ILE A 117 2.71 8.98 5.15
C ILE A 117 4.07 9.68 4.98
N VAL A 118 4.76 9.47 3.85
CA VAL A 118 6.00 10.18 3.54
C VAL A 118 5.73 11.66 3.32
N LEU A 119 4.73 11.99 2.50
CA LEU A 119 4.33 13.37 2.23
C LEU A 119 3.85 14.09 3.50
N GLU A 120 3.03 13.41 4.31
CA GLU A 120 2.55 13.95 5.58
C GLU A 120 3.68 14.20 6.58
N THR A 121 4.67 13.28 6.64
CA THR A 121 5.83 13.45 7.52
C THR A 121 6.70 14.61 7.07
N LEU A 122 6.96 14.76 5.76
CA LEU A 122 7.69 15.89 5.20
C LEU A 122 6.98 17.24 5.39
N ASN A 123 5.65 17.23 5.43
CA ASN A 123 4.82 18.41 5.63
C ASN A 123 4.45 18.63 7.11
N SER A 124 5.03 17.86 8.04
CA SER A 124 4.69 17.95 9.46
C SER A 124 5.17 19.27 10.09
N PRO A 125 4.47 19.78 11.12
CA PRO A 125 4.94 20.95 11.86
C PRO A 125 6.33 20.71 12.45
N GLY A 126 7.29 21.57 12.10
CA GLY A 126 8.69 21.45 12.54
C GLY A 126 9.61 20.74 11.54
N ALA A 127 9.10 20.29 10.39
CA ALA A 127 9.94 19.80 9.30
C ALA A 127 10.90 20.91 8.80
N PRO A 128 12.17 20.58 8.50
CA PRO A 128 13.13 21.54 7.95
C PRO A 128 12.63 22.16 6.63
N PRO A 129 12.94 23.45 6.34
CA PRO A 129 12.55 24.10 5.09
C PRO A 129 12.98 23.34 3.83
N GLU A 130 14.11 22.63 3.88
CA GLU A 130 14.66 21.78 2.81
C GLU A 130 13.71 20.65 2.41
N CYS A 131 12.79 20.23 3.28
CA CYS A 131 11.77 19.23 2.95
C CYS A 131 10.80 19.72 1.87
N ARG A 132 10.68 21.04 1.66
CA ARG A 132 9.84 21.62 0.60
C ARG A 132 10.30 21.21 -0.79
N ASP A 133 11.61 21.16 -1.05
CA ASP A 133 12.15 20.79 -2.35
C ASP A 133 11.89 19.31 -2.66
N LEU A 134 11.91 18.47 -1.62
CA LEU A 134 11.56 17.05 -1.71
C LEU A 134 10.07 16.87 -2.06
N LEU A 135 9.19 17.64 -1.40
CA LEU A 135 7.75 17.66 -1.68
C LEU A 135 7.46 18.12 -3.11
N LEU A 136 8.10 19.20 -3.57
CA LEU A 136 7.94 19.70 -4.94
C LEU A 136 8.27 18.62 -5.99
N SER A 137 9.40 17.93 -5.81
CA SER A 137 9.83 16.85 -6.71
C SER A 137 8.84 15.68 -6.66
N ALA A 138 8.42 15.25 -5.46
CA ALA A 138 7.46 14.16 -5.28
C ALA A 138 6.10 14.48 -5.92
N PHE A 139 5.58 15.69 -5.73
CA PHE A 139 4.32 16.12 -6.33
C PHE A 139 4.39 16.19 -7.86
N ALA A 140 5.53 16.60 -8.43
CA ALA A 140 5.71 16.59 -9.87
C ALA A 140 5.59 15.16 -10.44
N LEU A 141 6.23 14.16 -9.81
CA LEU A 141 6.11 12.77 -10.26
C LEU A 141 4.68 12.22 -10.08
N LEU A 142 4.00 12.57 -8.98
CA LEU A 142 2.60 12.20 -8.75
C LEU A 142 1.66 12.82 -9.80
N LYS A 143 1.90 14.07 -10.22
CA LYS A 143 1.14 14.71 -11.31
C LYS A 143 1.30 13.97 -12.64
N LEU A 144 2.50 13.49 -12.95
CA LEU A 144 2.70 12.64 -14.14
C LEU A 144 1.89 11.34 -14.03
N SER A 145 1.95 10.65 -12.88
CA SER A 145 1.18 9.42 -12.64
C SER A 145 -0.33 9.64 -12.81
N ASP A 146 -0.85 10.72 -12.22
CA ASP A 146 -2.25 11.09 -12.31
C ASP A 146 -2.67 11.44 -13.76
N CYS A 147 -1.80 12.14 -14.50
CA CYS A 147 -2.02 12.42 -15.91
C CYS A 147 -2.06 11.15 -16.77
N VAL A 148 -1.20 10.16 -16.49
CA VAL A 148 -1.28 8.84 -17.16
C VAL A 148 -2.61 8.17 -16.86
N ALA A 149 -3.05 8.16 -15.60
CA ALA A 149 -4.34 7.58 -15.23
C ALA A 149 -5.52 8.29 -15.91
N GLU A 150 -5.48 9.62 -16.01
CA GLU A 150 -6.48 10.43 -16.73
C GLU A 150 -6.54 10.06 -18.21
N ARG A 151 -5.38 10.06 -18.89
CA ARG A 151 -5.27 9.70 -20.31
C ARG A 151 -5.74 8.26 -20.59
N ALA A 152 -5.57 7.36 -19.63
CA ALA A 152 -6.02 5.98 -19.70
C ALA A 152 -7.49 5.77 -19.31
N GLY A 153 -8.20 6.81 -18.84
CA GLY A 153 -9.58 6.70 -18.35
C GLY A 153 -9.70 5.87 -17.06
N LEU A 154 -8.64 5.79 -16.27
CA LEU A 154 -8.60 4.99 -15.05
C LEU A 154 -8.98 5.85 -13.84
N ARG A 155 -9.90 5.31 -13.03
CA ARG A 155 -10.36 5.92 -11.78
C ARG A 155 -9.63 5.33 -10.58
N ARG A 156 -9.64 6.03 -9.45
CA ARG A 156 -9.22 5.46 -8.15
C ARG A 156 -10.02 4.18 -7.86
N TRP A 157 -9.35 3.23 -7.19
CA TRP A 157 -9.89 1.91 -6.82
C TRP A 157 -10.29 1.04 -8.02
N HIS A 158 -9.72 1.30 -9.19
CA HIS A 158 -9.97 0.48 -10.37
C HIS A 158 -9.40 -0.93 -10.16
N THR A 159 -10.21 -1.94 -10.45
CA THR A 159 -9.83 -3.35 -10.40
C THR A 159 -10.34 -4.02 -11.66
N GLU A 160 -9.51 -4.86 -12.27
CA GLU A 160 -9.90 -5.71 -13.38
C GLU A 160 -9.32 -7.11 -13.13
N HIS A 161 -9.98 -8.14 -13.67
CA HIS A 161 -9.44 -9.48 -13.59
C HIS A 161 -8.16 -9.59 -14.41
N SER A 162 -7.11 -10.17 -13.82
CA SER A 162 -5.87 -10.52 -14.49
C SER A 162 -5.40 -11.90 -14.04
N ILE A 163 -4.66 -12.60 -14.89
CA ILE A 163 -4.28 -14.00 -14.69
C ILE A 163 -2.75 -14.10 -14.61
N PRO A 164 -2.19 -14.52 -13.45
CA PRO A 164 -0.75 -14.70 -13.32
C PRO A 164 -0.27 -15.92 -14.12
N LYS A 165 1.00 -15.93 -14.52
CA LYS A 165 1.69 -17.09 -15.15
C LYS A 165 1.16 -17.51 -16.54
N ASP A 166 -0.04 -17.09 -16.93
CA ASP A 166 -0.66 -17.45 -18.21
C ASP A 166 -0.10 -16.62 -19.39
N THR A 167 -0.56 -16.92 -20.60
CA THR A 167 -0.24 -16.20 -21.82
C THR A 167 -0.74 -14.76 -21.72
N VAL A 168 0.17 -13.80 -21.88
CA VAL A 168 -0.13 -12.36 -21.93
C VAL A 168 -0.88 -12.07 -23.23
N ARG A 169 -2.14 -11.66 -23.13
CA ARG A 169 -2.98 -11.32 -24.28
C ARG A 169 -2.92 -9.82 -24.55
N LEU A 170 -2.39 -9.43 -25.71
CA LEU A 170 -2.28 -8.03 -26.12
C LEU A 170 -3.54 -7.52 -26.85
N VAL A 171 -4.68 -8.20 -26.69
CA VAL A 171 -5.99 -7.73 -27.14
C VAL A 171 -6.56 -6.82 -26.05
N LEU A 172 -6.08 -5.59 -26.03
CA LEU A 172 -6.41 -4.60 -25.00
C LEU A 172 -7.53 -3.68 -25.47
N ALA A 173 -8.29 -3.12 -24.52
CA ALA A 173 -9.35 -2.15 -24.82
C ALA A 173 -8.84 -0.93 -25.60
N ALA A 174 -7.61 -0.49 -25.30
CA ALA A 174 -6.90 0.54 -26.03
C ALA A 174 -5.64 -0.03 -26.71
N PRO A 175 -5.37 0.35 -27.97
CA PRO A 175 -4.14 -0.02 -28.68
C PRO A 175 -2.86 0.30 -27.91
N VAL A 176 -1.83 -0.54 -28.08
CA VAL A 176 -0.50 -0.33 -27.48
C VAL A 176 0.09 1.03 -27.87
N ALA A 177 -0.18 1.50 -29.10
CA ALA A 177 0.30 2.80 -29.57
C ALA A 177 -0.32 3.98 -28.78
N ASP A 178 -1.58 3.87 -28.35
CA ASP A 178 -2.23 4.91 -27.56
C ASP A 178 -1.66 4.91 -26.13
N ARG A 179 -1.49 3.72 -25.55
CA ARG A 179 -0.84 3.54 -24.24
C ARG A 179 0.57 4.10 -24.20
N ALA A 180 1.35 3.92 -25.28
CA ALA A 180 2.68 4.50 -25.42
C ALA A 180 2.66 6.04 -25.35
N ARG A 181 1.63 6.68 -25.93
CA ARG A 181 1.45 8.13 -25.85
C ARG A 181 1.06 8.57 -24.44
N TRP A 182 0.26 7.78 -23.73
CA TRP A 182 -0.22 8.17 -22.39
C TRP A 182 0.91 8.40 -21.39
N ILE A 183 1.98 7.60 -21.48
CA ILE A 183 3.15 7.68 -20.60
C ILE A 183 4.26 8.59 -21.11
N THR A 184 4.06 9.31 -22.21
CA THR A 184 5.04 10.19 -22.83
C THR A 184 4.63 11.65 -22.65
N PHE A 185 5.60 12.52 -22.34
CA PHE A 185 5.37 13.92 -21.99
C PHE A 185 6.34 14.82 -22.76
N THR A 186 5.77 15.73 -23.54
CA THR A 186 6.48 16.85 -24.16
C THR A 186 6.68 17.99 -23.17
N GLU A 187 7.53 18.97 -23.47
CA GLU A 187 7.61 20.21 -22.66
C GLU A 187 6.26 20.91 -22.52
N ALA A 188 5.43 20.91 -23.58
CA ALA A 188 4.09 21.50 -23.52
C ALA A 188 3.15 20.75 -22.57
N ASP A 189 3.30 19.41 -22.46
CA ASP A 189 2.56 18.63 -21.47
C ASP A 189 3.02 18.97 -20.04
N LEU A 190 4.32 19.14 -19.82
CA LEU A 190 4.87 19.52 -18.51
C LEU A 190 4.40 20.92 -18.10
N ASP A 191 4.42 21.89 -19.03
CA ASP A 191 3.92 23.24 -18.80
C ASP A 191 2.42 23.23 -18.47
N ALA A 192 1.62 22.43 -19.18
CA ALA A 192 0.18 22.29 -18.91
C ALA A 192 -0.11 21.68 -17.53
N LEU A 193 0.79 20.85 -17.00
CA LEU A 193 0.72 20.30 -15.65
C LEU A 193 1.34 21.24 -14.58
N GLY A 194 1.89 22.38 -15.00
CA GLY A 194 2.60 23.31 -14.12
C GLY A 194 3.89 22.71 -13.54
N ILE A 195 4.56 21.84 -14.30
CA ILE A 195 5.78 21.14 -13.87
C ILE A 195 6.98 21.75 -14.57
N ASN A 196 7.93 22.27 -13.78
CA ASN A 196 9.25 22.58 -14.31
C ASN A 196 10.05 21.28 -14.45
N ARG A 197 10.52 20.95 -15.65
CA ARG A 197 11.29 19.72 -15.90
C ARG A 197 12.44 19.47 -14.91
N LYS A 198 13.12 20.52 -14.44
CA LYS A 198 14.23 20.39 -13.47
C LYS A 198 13.82 19.77 -12.13
N VAL A 199 12.55 19.92 -11.71
CA VAL A 199 12.09 19.29 -10.46
C VAL A 199 11.93 17.77 -10.60
N LEU A 200 11.95 17.25 -11.83
CA LEU A 200 11.93 15.82 -12.11
C LEU A 200 13.33 15.21 -12.20
N ASP A 201 14.41 16.01 -12.22
CA ASP A 201 15.81 15.54 -12.30
C ASP A 201 16.12 14.39 -11.31
N PRO A 202 15.60 14.37 -10.06
CA PRO A 202 15.83 13.25 -9.16
C PRO A 202 15.27 11.90 -9.64
N PHE A 203 14.30 11.91 -10.55
CA PHE A 203 13.59 10.74 -11.07
C PHE A 203 13.91 10.42 -12.53
N ILE A 204 14.71 11.25 -13.20
CA ILE A 204 15.22 10.99 -14.55
C ILE A 204 16.44 10.07 -14.46
N LEU A 205 16.36 8.93 -15.17
CA LEU A 205 17.42 7.94 -15.25
C LEU A 205 18.69 8.56 -15.86
N ARG A 206 19.82 8.39 -15.18
CA ARG A 206 21.10 8.94 -15.61
C ARG A 206 21.79 8.00 -16.60
N ASP A 207 22.71 8.53 -17.39
CA ASP A 207 23.50 7.71 -18.32
C ASP A 207 24.34 6.66 -17.58
N GLU A 208 24.95 7.03 -16.46
CA GLU A 208 25.71 6.11 -15.60
C GLU A 208 24.82 4.95 -15.08
N ASP A 209 23.60 5.27 -14.64
CA ASP A 209 22.62 4.28 -14.16
C ASP A 209 22.20 3.32 -15.29
N LYS A 210 22.10 3.83 -16.53
CA LYS A 210 21.73 3.04 -17.70
C LYS A 210 22.85 2.08 -18.13
N GLU A 211 24.11 2.46 -17.91
CA GLU A 211 25.27 1.62 -18.18
C GLU A 211 25.38 0.46 -17.17
N SER A 212 25.06 0.69 -15.89
CA SER A 212 25.07 -0.36 -14.85
C SER A 212 23.83 -1.24 -14.85
N LEU A 213 22.70 -0.77 -15.41
CA LEU A 213 21.39 -1.42 -15.30
C LEU A 213 21.38 -2.92 -15.64
N ALA A 214 22.19 -3.36 -16.62
CA ALA A 214 22.25 -4.76 -17.03
C ALA A 214 22.74 -5.72 -15.91
N GLU A 215 23.49 -5.21 -14.94
CA GLU A 215 24.02 -5.97 -13.80
C GLU A 215 23.17 -5.84 -12.53
N GLU A 216 22.06 -5.11 -12.61
CA GLU A 216 21.16 -4.85 -11.48
C GLU A 216 20.02 -5.88 -11.39
N TRP A 217 19.12 -5.67 -10.42
CA TRP A 217 18.00 -6.54 -10.11
C TRP A 217 16.67 -5.79 -10.23
N VAL A 218 15.69 -6.38 -10.91
CA VAL A 218 14.29 -5.97 -10.78
C VAL A 218 13.82 -6.25 -9.35
N GLY A 219 13.18 -5.26 -8.74
CA GLY A 219 12.84 -5.14 -7.32
C GLY A 219 13.81 -4.25 -6.53
N HIS A 220 14.99 -3.94 -7.08
CA HIS A 220 15.91 -2.95 -6.55
C HIS A 220 16.84 -2.40 -7.64
N SER A 221 16.28 -1.70 -8.64
CA SER A 221 17.06 -1.14 -9.75
C SER A 221 17.16 0.39 -9.70
N SER A 222 18.06 0.93 -10.51
CA SER A 222 18.19 2.35 -10.80
C SER A 222 16.99 2.86 -11.61
N LEU A 223 16.39 2.03 -12.47
CA LEU A 223 15.18 2.39 -13.21
C LEU A 223 13.94 2.50 -12.32
N GLU A 224 13.80 1.65 -11.30
CA GLU A 224 12.74 1.79 -10.29
C GLU A 224 12.96 3.01 -9.40
N ARG A 225 14.23 3.38 -9.16
CA ARG A 225 14.59 4.61 -8.44
C ARG A 225 14.27 5.86 -9.26
N ARG A 226 14.45 5.77 -10.58
CA ARG A 226 14.35 6.86 -11.55
C ARG A 226 13.49 6.40 -12.74
N PRO A 227 12.16 6.37 -12.57
CA PRO A 227 11.26 5.74 -13.54
C PRO A 227 11.06 6.55 -14.81
N LEU A 228 11.70 7.72 -14.95
CA LEU A 228 11.64 8.55 -16.15
C LEU A 228 12.85 8.28 -17.04
N VAL A 229 12.60 8.00 -18.32
CA VAL A 229 13.64 7.91 -19.34
C VAL A 229 13.56 9.15 -20.22
N ASP A 230 14.67 9.86 -20.32
CA ASP A 230 14.81 11.03 -21.17
C ASP A 230 15.17 10.63 -22.61
N SER A 231 14.39 11.12 -23.57
CA SER A 231 14.64 10.94 -25.00
C SER A 231 15.10 12.22 -25.71
N GLY A 232 15.39 13.27 -24.94
CA GLY A 232 15.74 14.62 -25.38
C GLY A 232 14.50 15.51 -25.45
N ASP A 233 13.65 15.26 -26.45
CA ASP A 233 12.44 16.03 -26.74
C ASP A 233 11.25 15.67 -25.84
N GLU A 234 11.21 14.44 -25.35
CA GLU A 234 10.14 13.92 -24.51
C GLU A 234 10.69 13.15 -23.31
N LEU A 235 9.95 13.22 -22.20
CA LEU A 235 10.13 12.36 -21.04
C LEU A 235 9.16 11.19 -21.10
N VAL A 236 9.64 9.98 -20.81
CA VAL A 236 8.83 8.76 -20.78
C VAL A 236 8.77 8.23 -19.36
N LEU A 237 7.57 8.12 -18.78
CA LEU A 237 7.35 7.38 -17.53
C LEU A 237 7.37 5.87 -17.82
N ALA A 238 8.58 5.31 -17.84
CA ALA A 238 8.84 3.94 -18.26
C ALA A 238 8.22 2.90 -17.31
N LEU A 239 8.15 3.22 -16.01
CA LEU A 239 7.56 2.37 -14.98
C LEU A 239 6.48 3.13 -14.18
N PRO A 240 5.23 3.21 -14.68
CA PRO A 240 4.14 3.93 -14.00
C PRO A 240 3.87 3.45 -12.56
N HIS A 241 4.02 2.15 -12.29
CA HIS A 241 3.84 1.55 -10.96
C HIS A 241 5.01 1.82 -10.00
N ALA A 242 6.16 2.27 -10.51
CA ALA A 242 7.32 2.59 -9.69
C ALA A 242 7.29 4.01 -9.09
N VAL A 243 6.25 4.81 -9.33
CA VAL A 243 6.15 6.19 -8.84
C VAL A 243 6.23 6.27 -7.30
N SER A 244 5.42 5.49 -6.59
CA SER A 244 5.46 5.46 -5.12
C SER A 244 6.80 4.96 -4.56
N PRO A 245 7.35 3.80 -4.98
CA PRO A 245 8.66 3.36 -4.49
C PRO A 245 9.80 4.32 -4.86
N ALA A 246 9.75 4.97 -6.03
CA ALA A 246 10.72 6.00 -6.41
C ALA A 246 10.73 7.19 -5.44
N ILE A 247 9.54 7.73 -5.11
CA ILE A 247 9.41 8.84 -4.14
C ILE A 247 9.94 8.43 -2.77
N ARG A 248 9.53 7.25 -2.27
CA ARG A 248 9.98 6.74 -0.97
C ARG A 248 11.51 6.62 -0.90
N ARG A 249 12.14 6.05 -1.92
CA ARG A 249 13.60 5.91 -2.01
C ARG A 249 14.29 7.27 -2.14
N PHE A 250 13.76 8.18 -2.95
CA PHE A 250 14.28 9.52 -3.12
C PHE A 250 14.32 10.28 -1.79
N VAL A 251 13.21 10.31 -1.05
CA VAL A 251 13.10 11.02 0.22
C VAL A 251 14.06 10.45 1.26
N VAL A 252 14.09 9.13 1.43
CA VAL A 252 15.01 8.48 2.39
C VAL A 252 16.47 8.80 2.05
N PHE A 253 16.84 8.72 0.77
CA PHE A 253 18.19 9.00 0.32
C PHE A 253 18.59 10.47 0.55
N GLU A 254 17.75 11.43 0.17
CA GLU A 254 18.07 12.85 0.34
C GLU A 254 18.11 13.26 1.81
N LEU A 255 17.18 12.77 2.63
CA LEU A 255 17.21 13.06 4.07
C LEU A 255 18.43 12.45 4.76
N LYS A 256 18.92 11.30 4.29
CA LYS A 256 20.20 10.73 4.75
C LYS A 256 21.35 11.66 4.38
N ARG A 257 21.39 12.16 3.13
CA ARG A 257 22.42 13.10 2.66
C ARG A 257 22.40 14.43 3.42
N LEU A 258 21.21 14.92 3.78
CA LEU A 258 21.00 16.15 4.55
C LEU A 258 21.20 15.98 6.06
N GLY A 259 21.36 14.74 6.56
CA GLY A 259 21.51 14.45 7.99
C GLY A 259 20.20 14.46 8.80
N TYR A 260 19.04 14.44 8.13
CA TYR A 260 17.71 14.47 8.76
C TYR A 260 17.01 13.10 8.85
N LEU A 261 17.65 12.02 8.39
CA LEU A 261 17.00 10.69 8.34
C LEU A 261 16.47 10.21 9.69
N HIS A 262 17.21 10.41 10.78
CA HIS A 262 16.78 9.96 12.11
C HIS A 262 15.55 10.76 12.60
N ALA A 263 15.57 12.09 12.47
CA ALA A 263 14.44 12.93 12.83
C ALA A 263 13.18 12.60 12.01
N PHE A 264 13.36 12.29 10.72
CA PHE A 264 12.27 11.81 9.87
C PHE A 264 11.72 10.46 10.32
N ALA A 265 12.60 9.51 10.68
CA ALA A 265 12.18 8.20 11.18
C ALA A 265 11.36 8.33 12.47
N ASP A 266 11.76 9.21 13.39
CA ASP A 266 11.02 9.48 14.63
C ASP A 266 9.66 10.16 14.35
N ALA A 267 9.62 11.13 13.44
CA ALA A 267 8.38 11.79 13.04
C ALA A 267 7.40 10.81 12.37
N LEU A 268 7.90 9.96 11.47
CA LEU A 268 7.14 8.89 10.81
C LEU A 268 6.60 7.89 11.85
N ALA A 269 7.43 7.42 12.76
CA ALA A 269 7.06 6.51 13.84
C ALA A 269 5.92 7.06 14.70
N ASN A 270 5.98 8.35 15.06
CA ASN A 270 4.94 9.04 15.82
C ASN A 270 3.65 9.25 15.01
N LEU A 271 3.76 9.52 13.71
CA LEU A 271 2.59 9.61 12.82
C LEU A 271 1.88 8.25 12.73
N GLN A 272 2.63 7.19 12.47
CA GLN A 272 2.13 5.82 12.38
C GLN A 272 1.51 5.35 13.70
N ALA A 273 2.14 5.64 14.84
CA ALA A 273 1.59 5.32 16.16
C ALA A 273 0.25 6.01 16.41
N ARG A 274 0.11 7.29 16.00
CA ARG A 274 -1.16 8.01 16.08
C ARG A 274 -2.23 7.39 15.18
N GLN A 275 -1.89 6.89 13.99
CA GLN A 275 -2.84 6.20 13.10
C GLN A 275 -3.30 4.88 13.71
N VAL A 276 -2.39 4.06 14.23
CA VAL A 276 -2.73 2.81 14.93
C VAL A 276 -3.67 3.11 16.09
N GLU A 277 -3.30 4.06 16.95
CA GLU A 277 -4.11 4.41 18.12
C GLU A 277 -5.47 5.02 17.74
N ARG A 278 -5.52 5.96 16.79
CA ARG A 278 -6.72 6.77 16.51
C ARG A 278 -7.68 6.15 15.50
N GLU A 279 -7.16 5.35 14.59
CA GLU A 279 -7.94 4.76 13.49
C GLU A 279 -7.95 3.23 13.61
N GLY A 280 -6.77 2.60 13.73
CA GLY A 280 -6.65 1.15 13.79
C GLY A 280 -7.35 0.51 15.00
N LEU A 281 -7.26 1.16 16.17
CA LEU A 281 -7.86 0.67 17.43
C LEU A 281 -9.14 1.42 17.80
N LEU A 282 -9.75 2.16 16.85
CA LEU A 282 -10.91 3.01 17.12
C LEU A 282 -12.07 2.23 17.75
N GLU A 283 -12.33 1.00 17.30
CA GLU A 283 -13.38 0.13 17.84
C GLU A 283 -13.24 -0.11 19.35
N LEU A 284 -12.01 -0.23 19.85
CA LEU A 284 -11.75 -0.55 21.25
C LEU A 284 -11.78 0.69 22.15
N LYS A 285 -11.87 1.90 21.58
CA LYS A 285 -11.85 3.14 22.36
C LYS A 285 -13.13 3.32 23.17
N GLY A 286 -12.96 3.53 24.47
CA GLY A 286 -14.08 3.74 25.40
C GLY A 286 -14.75 2.46 25.87
N GLU A 287 -14.47 1.32 25.24
CA GLU A 287 -14.92 -0.01 25.67
C GLU A 287 -13.82 -0.79 26.41
N ALA A 288 -12.57 -0.67 25.96
CA ALA A 288 -11.44 -1.36 26.57
C ALA A 288 -10.79 -0.51 27.68
N GLU A 289 -10.36 -1.17 28.75
CA GLU A 289 -9.54 -0.57 29.80
C GLU A 289 -8.06 -0.58 29.36
N SER A 290 -7.38 0.56 29.50
CA SER A 290 -5.96 0.68 29.15
C SER A 290 -5.06 0.51 30.36
N PHE A 291 -3.97 -0.23 30.18
CA PHE A 291 -2.96 -0.51 31.19
C PHE A 291 -1.59 -0.02 30.70
N GLU A 292 -0.73 0.33 31.64
CA GLU A 292 0.68 0.58 31.33
C GLU A 292 1.39 -0.78 31.20
N PRO A 293 1.93 -1.14 30.01
CA PRO A 293 2.68 -2.37 29.87
C PRO A 293 3.99 -2.29 30.68
N PRO A 294 4.52 -3.43 31.17
CA PRO A 294 5.87 -3.51 31.71
C PRO A 294 6.90 -2.87 30.76
N LYS A 295 7.98 -2.32 31.31
CA LYS A 295 9.09 -1.81 30.49
C LYS A 295 10.02 -2.96 30.04
N PRO A 296 10.63 -2.88 28.85
CA PRO A 296 11.65 -3.82 28.43
C PRO A 296 12.90 -3.72 29.34
N ASP A 297 13.52 -4.85 29.66
CA ASP A 297 14.71 -4.92 30.53
C ASP A 297 16.04 -4.76 29.77
N GLY A 298 16.00 -4.87 28.44
CA GLY A 298 17.18 -4.83 27.56
C GLY A 298 16.93 -4.02 26.29
N LYS A 299 17.85 -4.17 25.33
CA LYS A 299 17.70 -3.52 24.03
C LYS A 299 16.59 -4.18 23.24
N VAL A 300 15.62 -3.39 22.80
CA VAL A 300 14.54 -3.79 21.90
C VAL A 300 14.58 -2.93 20.64
N PRO A 301 13.98 -3.40 19.52
CA PRO A 301 13.69 -2.52 18.39
C PRO A 301 12.90 -1.28 18.81
N SER A 302 13.00 -0.21 18.02
CA SER A 302 12.13 0.94 18.20
C SER A 302 10.68 0.51 18.01
N LEU A 303 9.83 0.84 19.00
CA LEU A 303 8.43 0.39 19.03
C LEU A 303 7.53 1.35 19.80
N HIS A 304 6.23 1.26 19.52
CA HIS A 304 5.17 1.73 20.42
C HIS A 304 4.36 0.54 20.92
N THR A 305 3.81 0.65 22.13
CA THR A 305 3.05 -0.43 22.76
C THR A 305 1.79 0.10 23.42
N TRP A 306 0.73 -0.70 23.36
CA TRP A 306 -0.52 -0.49 24.08
C TRP A 306 -0.93 -1.81 24.73
N LEU A 307 -1.31 -1.76 26.00
CA LEU A 307 -1.93 -2.90 26.68
C LEU A 307 -3.38 -2.58 27.00
N LEU A 308 -4.28 -3.38 26.46
CA LEU A 308 -5.72 -3.20 26.56
C LEU A 308 -6.34 -4.44 27.17
N LYS A 309 -7.31 -4.26 28.06
CA LYS A 309 -8.24 -5.29 28.47
C LYS A 309 -9.54 -5.05 27.71
N TYR A 310 -9.81 -5.88 26.72
CA TYR A 310 -10.91 -5.67 25.76
C TYR A 310 -12.16 -6.52 26.06
N ASP A 311 -12.06 -7.39 27.08
CA ASP A 311 -13.15 -8.20 27.61
C ASP A 311 -12.85 -8.53 29.09
N VAL A 312 -13.79 -9.12 29.82
CA VAL A 312 -13.74 -9.35 31.28
C VAL A 312 -12.41 -9.98 31.74
N ASN A 313 -11.87 -10.92 30.97
CA ASN A 313 -10.69 -11.71 31.31
C ASN A 313 -9.67 -11.81 30.16
N LYS A 314 -9.74 -10.90 29.18
CA LYS A 314 -8.94 -10.97 27.95
C LYS A 314 -8.11 -9.73 27.72
N TYR A 315 -6.83 -9.96 27.40
CA TYR A 315 -5.84 -8.91 27.23
C TYR A 315 -5.32 -8.88 25.79
N LEU A 316 -5.14 -7.67 25.26
CA LEU A 316 -4.57 -7.41 23.95
C LEU A 316 -3.35 -6.49 24.13
N HIS A 317 -2.19 -7.01 23.78
CA HIS A 317 -0.95 -6.26 23.69
C HIS A 317 -0.69 -5.89 22.24
N VAL A 318 -0.88 -4.62 21.88
CA VAL A 318 -0.59 -4.12 20.55
C VAL A 318 0.83 -3.59 20.52
N VAL A 319 1.67 -4.09 19.61
CA VAL A 319 3.06 -3.65 19.47
C VAL A 319 3.29 -3.17 18.05
N LEU A 320 3.49 -1.87 17.87
CA LEU A 320 3.89 -1.29 16.60
C LEU A 320 5.42 -1.32 16.51
N LEU A 321 5.97 -2.13 15.59
CA LEU A 321 7.39 -2.18 15.30
C LEU A 321 7.74 -1.24 14.13
N HIS A 322 8.82 -0.48 14.29
CA HIS A 322 9.29 0.44 13.26
C HIS A 322 10.42 -0.15 12.43
N ASP A 323 10.43 0.24 11.15
CA ASP A 323 11.47 -0.16 10.19
C ASP A 323 12.78 0.61 10.40
N ARG A 324 13.88 0.01 9.93
CA ARG A 324 15.23 0.58 9.88
C ARG A 324 15.46 1.28 8.54
N LEU A 325 15.08 2.55 8.47
CA LEU A 325 15.16 3.34 7.23
C LEU A 325 16.60 3.51 6.71
N ASP A 326 17.61 3.41 7.57
CA ASP A 326 19.02 3.48 7.20
C ASP A 326 19.46 2.35 6.26
N TRP A 327 18.74 1.23 6.24
CA TRP A 327 19.03 0.06 5.40
C TRP A 327 18.24 0.04 4.07
N LEU A 328 17.22 0.89 3.93
CA LEU A 328 16.41 0.92 2.70
C LEU A 328 17.21 1.35 1.46
N ASP A 329 18.22 2.18 1.67
CA ASP A 329 19.11 2.65 0.61
C ASP A 329 19.91 1.50 -0.02
N THR A 330 20.38 0.55 0.81
CA THR A 330 21.26 -0.55 0.38
C THR A 330 20.51 -1.83 0.03
N GLN A 331 19.38 -2.11 0.67
CA GLN A 331 18.64 -3.37 0.49
C GLN A 331 17.41 -3.20 -0.41
N GLY A 332 16.86 -1.99 -0.52
CA GLY A 332 15.65 -1.72 -1.28
C GLY A 332 14.35 -2.01 -0.54
N LEU A 333 13.24 -1.71 -1.22
CA LEU A 333 11.88 -1.93 -0.70
C LEU A 333 11.42 -3.38 -0.88
N SER A 334 11.98 -4.12 -1.85
CA SER A 334 11.64 -5.54 -2.08
C SER A 334 12.35 -6.52 -1.14
N SER A 335 13.25 -6.04 -0.27
CA SER A 335 13.93 -6.91 0.67
C SER A 335 13.05 -7.25 1.87
N PHE A 336 13.50 -8.18 2.69
CA PHE A 336 12.90 -8.44 4.00
C PHE A 336 13.76 -7.79 5.08
N MET A 337 13.14 -7.17 6.06
CA MET A 337 13.82 -6.66 7.24
C MET A 337 13.95 -7.78 8.27
N GLU A 338 15.18 -8.01 8.72
CA GLU A 338 15.53 -8.92 9.79
C GLU A 338 16.23 -8.15 10.92
N TYR A 339 15.72 -8.27 12.15
CA TYR A 339 16.38 -7.67 13.30
C TYR A 339 17.62 -8.48 13.70
N PRO A 340 18.72 -7.83 14.10
CA PRO A 340 19.85 -8.49 14.74
C PRO A 340 19.40 -9.34 15.93
N GLU A 341 20.07 -10.49 16.16
CA GLU A 341 19.70 -11.46 17.20
C GLU A 341 19.53 -10.84 18.58
N GLU A 342 20.40 -9.90 18.96
CA GLU A 342 20.31 -9.19 20.25
C GLU A 342 18.97 -8.45 20.40
N LEU A 343 18.53 -7.72 19.36
CA LEU A 343 17.26 -6.98 19.38
C LEU A 343 16.07 -7.93 19.28
N ARG A 344 16.18 -9.00 18.49
CA ARG A 344 15.13 -10.02 18.34
C ARG A 344 14.89 -10.74 19.67
N ALA A 345 15.95 -11.19 20.33
CA ALA A 345 15.87 -11.83 21.64
C ALA A 345 15.33 -10.87 22.72
N GLY A 346 15.75 -9.60 22.68
CA GLY A 346 15.20 -8.56 23.57
C GLY A 346 13.71 -8.34 23.36
N LEU A 347 13.23 -8.32 22.10
CA LEU A 347 11.81 -8.23 21.77
C LEU A 347 11.06 -9.46 22.31
N GLU A 348 11.55 -10.68 22.07
CA GLU A 348 10.94 -11.93 22.54
C GLU A 348 10.80 -11.97 24.06
N GLN A 349 11.85 -11.58 24.79
CA GLN A 349 11.83 -11.44 26.25
C GLN A 349 10.80 -10.40 26.70
N TYR A 350 10.74 -9.27 26.03
CA TYR A 350 9.77 -8.21 26.32
C TYR A 350 8.33 -8.70 26.13
N LEU A 351 8.01 -9.33 25.00
CA LEU A 351 6.68 -9.88 24.73
C LEU A 351 6.28 -10.93 25.80
N SER A 352 7.21 -11.81 26.17
CA SER A 352 7.02 -12.82 27.20
C SER A 352 6.77 -12.21 28.59
N LYS A 353 7.47 -11.11 28.92
CA LYS A 353 7.30 -10.37 30.17
C LYS A 353 5.90 -9.75 30.27
N VAL A 354 5.39 -9.15 29.19
CA VAL A 354 4.02 -8.60 29.18
C VAL A 354 2.98 -9.71 29.34
N SER A 355 3.15 -10.85 28.67
CA SER A 355 2.29 -12.02 28.86
C SER A 355 2.29 -12.49 30.32
N SER A 356 3.47 -12.63 30.92
CA SER A 356 3.63 -13.09 32.31
C SER A 356 3.02 -12.12 33.32
N HIS A 357 3.14 -10.81 33.06
CA HIS A 357 2.49 -9.79 33.86
C HIS A 357 0.96 -9.95 33.83
N CYS A 358 0.36 -10.08 32.64
CA CYS A 358 -1.09 -10.24 32.51
C CYS A 358 -1.59 -11.54 33.16
N ARG A 359 -0.84 -12.64 33.04
CA ARG A 359 -1.16 -13.93 33.69
C ARG A 359 -1.18 -13.89 35.21
N SER A 360 -0.45 -12.97 35.81
CA SER A 360 -0.45 -12.81 37.27
C SER A 360 -1.66 -12.03 37.79
N LEU A 361 -2.47 -11.45 36.89
CA LEU A 361 -3.73 -10.80 37.25
C LEU A 361 -4.80 -11.84 37.59
N PRO A 362 -5.61 -11.62 38.63
CA PRO A 362 -6.49 -12.65 39.20
C PRO A 362 -7.62 -13.11 38.28
N ASP A 363 -7.91 -12.35 37.24
CA ASP A 363 -8.99 -12.60 36.28
C ASP A 363 -8.48 -12.94 34.88
N PHE A 364 -7.21 -13.29 34.71
CA PHE A 364 -6.67 -13.68 33.41
C PHE A 364 -7.27 -14.99 32.90
N ALA A 365 -7.68 -15.02 31.63
CA ALA A 365 -8.06 -16.25 30.94
C ALA A 365 -7.35 -16.45 29.60
N GLU A 366 -7.13 -15.38 28.83
CA GLU A 366 -6.36 -15.46 27.59
C GLU A 366 -5.79 -14.09 27.22
N GLY A 367 -4.73 -14.10 26.41
CA GLY A 367 -4.21 -12.88 25.82
C GLY A 367 -3.73 -13.05 24.41
N MET A 368 -3.40 -11.93 23.78
CA MET A 368 -2.82 -11.90 22.44
C MET A 368 -1.87 -10.73 22.29
N THR A 369 -0.75 -10.96 21.62
CA THR A 369 0.05 -9.90 21.02
C THR A 369 -0.41 -9.68 19.58
N LEU A 370 -0.89 -8.48 19.27
CA LEU A 370 -1.07 -8.01 17.89
C LEU A 370 0.16 -7.19 17.50
N LEU A 371 1.02 -7.79 16.70
CA LEU A 371 2.26 -7.18 16.23
C LEU A 371 1.98 -6.45 14.91
N VAL A 372 2.09 -5.13 14.92
CA VAL A 372 1.79 -4.25 13.81
C VAL A 372 3.09 -3.79 13.15
N MET A 373 3.22 -4.01 11.84
CA MET A 373 4.41 -3.63 11.08
C MET A 373 4.26 -2.24 10.47
N GLY A 374 5.11 -1.31 10.94
CA GLY A 374 5.24 0.05 10.40
C GLY A 374 6.31 0.17 9.31
N GLY A 375 6.77 1.40 9.09
CA GLY A 375 7.78 1.71 8.06
C GLY A 375 7.20 2.05 6.69
N LEU A 376 7.97 1.76 5.63
CA LEU A 376 7.71 2.24 4.26
C LEU A 376 7.35 1.13 3.26
N GLY A 377 6.84 0.00 3.73
CA GLY A 377 6.28 -1.07 2.87
C GLY A 377 7.25 -2.17 2.49
N ARG A 378 8.35 -2.30 3.23
CA ARG A 378 9.27 -3.43 3.11
C ARG A 378 8.69 -4.69 3.77
N GLY A 379 9.04 -5.88 3.28
CA GLY A 379 8.72 -7.14 3.94
C GLY A 379 9.46 -7.30 5.27
N PHE A 380 8.99 -8.20 6.14
CA PHE A 380 9.64 -8.49 7.43
C PHE A 380 9.73 -9.98 7.68
N VAL A 381 10.79 -10.41 8.34
CA VAL A 381 10.96 -11.78 8.83
C VAL A 381 11.17 -11.72 10.34
N LEU A 382 10.25 -12.34 11.08
CA LEU A 382 10.27 -12.42 12.53
C LEU A 382 10.01 -13.87 12.94
N GLU A 383 10.98 -14.47 13.60
CA GLU A 383 10.86 -15.80 14.18
C GLU A 383 11.10 -15.69 15.69
N PHE A 384 10.27 -16.37 16.48
CA PHE A 384 10.41 -16.49 17.93
C PHE A 384 10.71 -17.95 18.27
N LYS A 385 11.61 -18.19 19.22
CA LYS A 385 12.04 -19.55 19.61
C LYS A 385 11.05 -20.16 20.58
N ASP A 386 10.65 -19.39 21.57
CA ASP A 386 9.71 -19.75 22.62
C ASP A 386 8.51 -18.80 22.59
N TRP A 387 7.31 -19.33 22.79
CA TRP A 387 6.11 -18.51 22.84
C TRP A 387 5.23 -18.84 24.07
N PRO A 388 4.69 -17.84 24.80
CA PRO A 388 3.98 -18.11 26.03
C PRO A 388 2.67 -18.89 25.85
N GLU A 389 2.46 -19.86 26.74
CA GLU A 389 1.40 -20.89 26.70
C GLU A 389 -0.11 -20.55 26.65
N GLU A 390 -0.64 -19.35 26.61
CA GLU A 390 -2.10 -19.06 26.63
C GLU A 390 -2.27 -17.66 26.02
N TRP A 391 -1.36 -17.39 25.08
CA TRP A 391 -1.06 -16.08 24.58
C TRP A 391 -0.87 -16.22 23.09
N ARG A 392 -1.73 -15.60 22.30
CA ARG A 392 -1.68 -15.70 20.85
C ARG A 392 -0.71 -14.68 20.27
N LEU A 393 -0.20 -14.97 19.07
CA LEU A 393 0.49 -14.00 18.24
C LEU A 393 -0.29 -13.80 16.95
N SER A 394 -0.43 -12.55 16.54
CA SER A 394 -0.83 -12.23 15.17
C SER A 394 0.00 -11.08 14.62
N VAL A 395 0.31 -11.12 13.34
CA VAL A 395 1.11 -10.10 12.65
C VAL A 395 0.30 -9.45 11.54
N ILE A 396 0.24 -8.11 11.53
CA ILE A 396 -0.49 -7.33 10.52
C ILE A 396 0.30 -6.08 10.13
N ARG A 397 0.20 -5.62 8.88
CA ARG A 397 0.79 -4.32 8.48
C ARG A 397 -0.15 -3.17 8.86
N ILE A 398 0.37 -1.96 9.08
CA ILE A 398 -0.49 -0.79 9.33
C ILE A 398 -1.56 -0.60 8.23
N PRO A 399 -1.25 -0.58 6.92
CA PRO A 399 -2.30 -0.38 5.90
C PRO A 399 -3.41 -1.44 5.99
N ASP A 400 -3.06 -2.69 6.28
CA ASP A 400 -4.03 -3.78 6.46
C ASP A 400 -4.87 -3.60 7.73
N LEU A 401 -4.27 -3.16 8.84
CA LEU A 401 -5.00 -2.81 10.06
C LEU A 401 -5.97 -1.63 9.83
N LEU A 402 -5.55 -0.62 9.06
CA LEU A 402 -6.41 0.50 8.71
C LEU A 402 -7.53 0.09 7.75
N MET A 403 -7.28 -0.83 6.82
CA MET A 403 -8.34 -1.43 5.99
C MET A 403 -9.34 -2.20 6.86
N LEU A 404 -8.84 -3.09 7.74
CA LEU A 404 -9.67 -3.83 8.68
C LEU A 404 -10.53 -2.90 9.53
N ALA A 405 -9.94 -1.86 10.13
CA ALA A 405 -10.65 -0.90 10.97
C ALA A 405 -11.74 -0.09 10.22
N ARG A 406 -11.72 -0.07 8.89
CA ARG A 406 -12.72 0.61 8.05
C ARG A 406 -13.92 -0.26 7.69
N GLU A 407 -13.85 -1.57 7.92
CA GLU A 407 -14.99 -2.46 7.76
C GLU A 407 -16.12 -2.12 8.77
N PRO A 408 -17.40 -2.30 8.40
CA PRO A 408 -18.52 -2.15 9.33
C PRO A 408 -18.51 -3.27 10.39
N ASP A 409 -19.28 -3.14 11.47
CA ASP A 409 -19.61 -4.23 12.42
C ASP A 409 -18.46 -4.81 13.28
N ARG A 410 -17.73 -3.99 14.05
CA ARG A 410 -16.70 -4.46 15.00
C ARG A 410 -15.62 -5.38 14.38
N PRO A 411 -14.90 -4.90 13.34
CA PRO A 411 -13.94 -5.71 12.60
C PRO A 411 -12.71 -6.15 13.40
N ILE A 412 -12.21 -5.35 14.33
CA ILE A 412 -11.05 -5.70 15.17
C ILE A 412 -11.42 -6.89 16.05
N THR A 413 -12.55 -6.85 16.76
CA THR A 413 -13.00 -7.98 17.59
C THR A 413 -13.21 -9.25 16.74
N ARG A 414 -13.75 -9.12 15.52
CA ARG A 414 -13.90 -10.27 14.60
C ARG A 414 -12.56 -10.83 14.16
N TYR A 415 -11.58 -9.99 13.87
CA TYR A 415 -10.22 -10.41 13.57
C TYR A 415 -9.60 -11.18 14.73
N LEU A 416 -9.69 -10.70 15.98
CA LEU A 416 -9.14 -11.44 17.13
C LEU A 416 -9.80 -12.84 17.29
N LYS A 417 -11.11 -12.93 17.03
CA LYS A 417 -11.83 -14.22 17.01
C LYS A 417 -11.36 -15.14 15.89
N CYS A 418 -11.06 -14.61 14.70
CA CYS A 418 -10.50 -15.37 13.59
C CYS A 418 -9.16 -16.01 13.98
N ILE A 419 -8.25 -15.25 14.59
CA ILE A 419 -6.96 -15.77 15.05
C ILE A 419 -7.15 -16.86 16.11
N LYS A 420 -8.09 -16.67 17.04
CA LYS A 420 -8.44 -17.71 18.03
C LYS A 420 -8.97 -18.99 17.37
N GLN A 421 -9.80 -18.88 16.34
CA GLN A 421 -10.30 -20.04 15.59
C GLN A 421 -9.20 -20.76 14.81
N LYS A 422 -8.23 -20.01 14.25
CA LYS A 422 -7.04 -20.56 13.58
C LYS A 422 -6.25 -21.46 14.52
N GLU A 423 -5.87 -20.95 15.68
CA GLU A 423 -5.11 -21.69 16.68
C GLU A 423 -5.87 -22.95 17.13
N TRP A 424 -7.17 -22.83 17.42
CA TRP A 424 -8.00 -23.99 17.77
C TRP A 424 -7.99 -25.07 16.67
N ALA A 425 -8.06 -24.70 15.39
CA ALA A 425 -8.03 -25.66 14.30
C ALA A 425 -6.64 -26.32 14.15
N GLU A 426 -5.57 -25.56 14.38
CA GLU A 426 -4.19 -26.06 14.38
C GLU A 426 -3.95 -27.06 15.52
N GLU A 427 -4.44 -26.76 16.72
CA GLU A 427 -4.42 -27.69 17.87
C GLU A 427 -5.15 -29.01 17.61
N LYS A 428 -6.18 -28.98 16.74
CA LYS A 428 -6.93 -30.18 16.35
C LYS A 428 -6.30 -30.98 15.21
N GLY A 429 -5.21 -30.47 14.62
CA GLY A 429 -4.43 -31.18 13.60
C GLY A 429 -4.51 -30.60 12.19
N VAL A 430 -5.20 -29.48 11.97
CA VAL A 430 -5.22 -28.80 10.66
C VAL A 430 -3.95 -27.99 10.46
N ARG A 431 -3.40 -27.98 9.26
CA ARG A 431 -2.27 -27.11 8.90
C ARG A 431 -2.69 -26.13 7.83
N PHE A 432 -2.45 -24.85 8.07
CA PHE A 432 -2.72 -23.80 7.08
C PHE A 432 -1.42 -23.40 6.38
N HIS A 433 -1.43 -23.43 5.05
CA HIS A 433 -0.38 -22.84 4.24
C HIS A 433 -0.86 -21.48 3.72
N ASN A 434 -0.39 -20.41 4.37
CA ASN A 434 -0.76 -19.04 4.07
C ASN A 434 0.48 -18.16 4.03
N THR A 435 0.91 -17.79 2.82
CA THR A 435 2.12 -17.00 2.61
C THR A 435 1.91 -15.49 2.74
N ASN A 436 0.69 -14.99 2.54
CA ASN A 436 0.39 -13.55 2.57
C ASN A 436 -0.12 -13.02 3.94
N GLY A 437 0.31 -13.65 5.04
CA GLY A 437 0.09 -13.15 6.40
C GLY A 437 -1.35 -13.24 6.95
N ASP A 438 -1.54 -12.86 8.22
CA ASP A 438 -2.80 -13.12 8.95
C ASP A 438 -3.99 -12.29 8.44
N TYR A 439 -3.78 -11.14 7.81
CA TYR A 439 -4.86 -10.39 7.18
C TYR A 439 -5.45 -11.14 5.97
N ASN A 440 -4.60 -11.78 5.15
CA ASN A 440 -5.06 -12.65 4.07
C ASN A 440 -5.85 -13.86 4.61
N PHE A 441 -5.41 -14.41 5.75
CA PHE A 441 -6.15 -15.45 6.45
C PHE A 441 -7.53 -14.99 6.92
N TYR A 442 -7.63 -13.78 7.50
CA TYR A 442 -8.92 -13.20 7.88
C TYR A 442 -9.83 -13.01 6.67
N CYS A 443 -9.28 -12.54 5.54
CA CYS A 443 -10.04 -12.38 4.31
C CYS A 443 -10.53 -13.72 3.75
N PHE A 444 -9.70 -14.77 3.83
CA PHE A 444 -10.11 -16.15 3.54
C PHE A 444 -11.27 -16.60 4.44
N TRP A 445 -11.15 -16.40 5.74
CA TRP A 445 -12.19 -16.76 6.70
C TRP A 445 -13.51 -16.03 6.41
N ARG A 446 -13.44 -14.73 6.07
CA ARG A 446 -14.59 -13.94 5.63
C ARG A 446 -15.21 -14.49 4.34
N HIS A 447 -14.40 -14.82 3.34
CA HIS A 447 -14.86 -15.41 2.08
C HIS A 447 -15.59 -16.74 2.29
N MET A 448 -15.13 -17.54 3.25
CA MET A 448 -15.75 -18.80 3.65
C MET A 448 -16.95 -18.63 4.59
N ASN A 449 -17.57 -17.44 4.65
CA ASN A 449 -18.69 -17.13 5.55
C ASN A 449 -18.39 -17.46 7.02
N TYR A 450 -17.16 -17.15 7.45
CA TYR A 450 -16.69 -17.37 8.82
C TYR A 450 -16.62 -18.85 9.22
N GLN A 451 -16.59 -19.76 8.24
CA GLN A 451 -16.33 -21.19 8.43
C GLN A 451 -14.88 -21.49 8.04
N LEU A 452 -14.05 -21.78 9.04
CA LEU A 452 -12.61 -21.92 8.80
C LEU A 452 -12.23 -23.20 8.07
N VAL A 453 -12.90 -24.31 8.41
CA VAL A 453 -12.63 -25.63 7.83
C VAL A 453 -13.90 -26.10 7.11
N PRO A 454 -13.83 -26.48 5.82
CA PRO A 454 -14.95 -27.07 5.11
C PRO A 454 -15.48 -28.30 5.85
N ARG A 455 -16.80 -28.52 5.86
CA ARG A 455 -17.44 -29.60 6.62
C ARG A 455 -16.92 -30.99 6.25
N ASP A 456 -16.47 -31.16 5.02
CA ASP A 456 -16.01 -32.44 4.48
C ASP A 456 -14.51 -32.69 4.75
N LEU A 457 -13.81 -31.74 5.37
CA LEU A 457 -12.39 -31.87 5.69
C LEU A 457 -12.21 -32.42 7.13
N PRO A 458 -11.62 -33.61 7.30
CA PRO A 458 -11.39 -34.18 8.63
C PRO A 458 -10.31 -33.37 9.37
N VAL A 459 -10.71 -32.68 10.44
CA VAL A 459 -9.84 -31.81 11.24
C VAL A 459 -8.75 -32.63 11.96
N ASP A 460 -9.07 -33.85 12.38
CA ASP A 460 -8.26 -34.74 13.22
C ASP A 460 -7.25 -35.63 12.45
N GLN A 461 -7.22 -35.53 11.11
CA GLN A 461 -6.38 -36.40 10.25
C GLN A 461 -5.16 -35.71 9.65
N GLY A 462 -4.74 -34.56 10.19
CA GLY A 462 -3.56 -33.86 9.65
C GLY A 462 -3.84 -33.08 8.36
N SER A 463 -5.08 -32.67 8.14
CA SER A 463 -5.50 -32.02 6.89
C SER A 463 -4.75 -30.72 6.62
N VAL A 464 -4.39 -30.48 5.36
CA VAL A 464 -3.67 -29.27 4.93
C VAL A 464 -4.61 -28.40 4.09
N LEU A 465 -4.76 -27.14 4.47
CA LEU A 465 -5.49 -26.13 3.71
C LEU A 465 -4.49 -25.13 3.12
N VAL A 466 -4.46 -25.06 1.79
CA VAL A 466 -3.66 -24.07 1.05
C VAL A 466 -4.53 -22.87 0.75
N ILE A 467 -4.12 -21.70 1.24
CA ILE A 467 -4.85 -20.44 1.07
C ILE A 467 -4.19 -19.64 -0.03
N GLY A 468 -4.97 -19.15 -0.99
CA GLY A 468 -4.49 -18.27 -2.07
C GLY A 468 -3.97 -16.94 -1.51
N ASN A 469 -3.03 -16.32 -2.22
CA ASN A 469 -2.43 -15.05 -1.80
C ASN A 469 -3.35 -13.83 -2.05
N ASP A 470 -4.34 -13.98 -2.93
CA ASP A 470 -5.26 -12.93 -3.38
C ASP A 470 -6.55 -12.82 -2.57
N MET A 471 -6.70 -13.54 -1.45
CA MET A 471 -7.93 -13.46 -0.64
C MET A 471 -8.15 -12.03 -0.11
N VAL A 472 -7.09 -11.24 0.02
CA VAL A 472 -7.12 -9.81 0.37
C VAL A 472 -7.74 -8.91 -0.71
N LEU A 473 -7.59 -9.22 -2.01
CA LEU A 473 -7.94 -8.29 -3.08
C LEU A 473 -9.45 -7.94 -3.10
N PRO A 474 -10.39 -8.90 -3.05
CA PRO A 474 -11.81 -8.59 -3.01
C PRO A 474 -12.20 -7.72 -1.81
N VAL A 475 -11.59 -7.98 -0.65
CA VAL A 475 -11.86 -7.23 0.59
C VAL A 475 -11.32 -5.81 0.48
N ARG A 476 -10.07 -5.63 0.01
CA ARG A 476 -9.48 -4.31 -0.23
C ARG A 476 -10.28 -3.50 -1.23
N ALA A 477 -10.67 -4.10 -2.36
CA ALA A 477 -11.50 -3.43 -3.36
C ALA A 477 -12.84 -3.00 -2.76
N GLU A 478 -13.51 -3.87 -2.01
CA GLU A 478 -14.76 -3.56 -1.34
C GLU A 478 -14.62 -2.41 -0.34
N VAL A 479 -13.68 -2.51 0.61
CA VAL A 479 -13.48 -1.50 1.67
C VAL A 479 -13.07 -0.16 1.08
N ARG A 480 -12.18 -0.14 0.09
CA ARG A 480 -11.77 1.09 -0.61
C ARG A 480 -12.93 1.75 -1.33
N ASN A 481 -13.79 0.98 -2.02
CA ASN A 481 -14.97 1.54 -2.70
C ASN A 481 -16.06 2.00 -1.71
N LEU A 482 -16.21 1.28 -0.60
CA LEU A 482 -17.19 1.58 0.43
C LEU A 482 -16.84 2.87 1.18
N ALA A 483 -15.58 3.02 1.60
CA ALA A 483 -15.10 4.22 2.28
C ALA A 483 -14.85 5.38 1.31
N ASP A 484 -14.36 5.08 0.10
CA ASP A 484 -13.97 6.01 -0.96
C ASP A 484 -13.30 7.28 -0.43
N CYS A 485 -12.24 7.11 0.36
CA CYS A 485 -11.47 8.23 0.90
C CYS A 485 -10.75 8.97 -0.23
N HIS A 486 -10.95 10.28 -0.31
CA HIS A 486 -10.32 11.15 -1.29
C HIS A 486 -10.43 12.60 -0.83
N VAL A 487 -9.86 13.56 -1.57
CA VAL A 487 -10.06 14.97 -1.29
C VAL A 487 -11.12 15.60 -2.21
N LEU A 488 -11.91 16.53 -1.66
CA LEU A 488 -12.81 17.38 -2.41
C LEU A 488 -12.42 18.85 -2.23
N GLU A 489 -12.55 19.63 -3.31
CA GLU A 489 -12.36 21.09 -3.27
C GLU A 489 -13.53 21.74 -2.52
N THR A 490 -13.21 22.63 -1.57
CA THR A 490 -14.18 23.45 -0.84
C THR A 490 -14.56 24.69 -1.63
N VAL A 491 -15.56 25.44 -1.14
CA VAL A 491 -15.95 26.74 -1.70
C VAL A 491 -14.82 27.78 -1.71
N ASP A 492 -13.81 27.60 -0.86
CA ASP A 492 -12.65 28.47 -0.75
C ASP A 492 -11.46 28.01 -1.62
N GLY A 493 -11.65 26.97 -2.45
CA GLY A 493 -10.61 26.42 -3.32
C GLY A 493 -9.60 25.51 -2.62
N VAL A 494 -9.88 25.10 -1.38
CA VAL A 494 -9.00 24.23 -0.58
C VAL A 494 -9.43 22.78 -0.74
N HIS A 495 -8.49 21.85 -0.91
CA HIS A 495 -8.80 20.43 -0.95
C HIS A 495 -8.80 19.83 0.46
N LEU A 496 -9.91 19.20 0.86
CA LEU A 496 -10.05 18.57 2.18
C LEU A 496 -10.34 17.08 2.07
N PRO A 497 -9.74 16.24 2.94
CA PRO A 497 -10.08 14.83 3.05
C PRO A 497 -11.56 14.63 3.38
N VAL A 498 -12.18 13.73 2.63
CA VAL A 498 -13.54 13.27 2.82
C VAL A 498 -13.62 11.74 2.77
N MET A 499 -14.68 11.20 3.36
CA MET A 499 -15.02 9.79 3.28
C MET A 499 -16.52 9.62 3.02
N ARG A 500 -16.92 8.51 2.41
CA ARG A 500 -18.33 8.27 2.06
C ARG A 500 -19.22 8.21 3.30
N PHE A 501 -20.34 8.94 3.23
CA PHE A 501 -21.40 8.90 4.23
C PHE A 501 -22.29 7.66 4.04
N GLY A 502 -22.79 7.07 5.14
CA GLY A 502 -23.73 5.95 5.07
C GLY A 502 -23.14 4.62 4.60
N ARG A 503 -21.84 4.40 4.82
CA ARG A 503 -21.15 3.12 4.54
C ARG A 503 -21.76 1.92 5.28
N ASP A 504 -22.36 2.18 6.43
CA ASP A 504 -23.04 1.24 7.32
C ASP A 504 -24.57 1.32 7.20
N ALA A 505 -25.08 2.01 6.18
CA ALA A 505 -26.52 2.14 5.98
C ALA A 505 -27.19 0.77 5.78
N HIS A 506 -28.32 0.56 6.46
CA HIS A 506 -29.13 -0.65 6.36
C HIS A 506 -29.58 -0.94 4.91
N PHE A 507 -29.86 0.10 4.13
CA PHE A 507 -30.24 -0.03 2.73
C PHE A 507 -29.02 0.07 1.82
N LYS A 508 -28.69 -1.02 1.11
CA LYS A 508 -27.57 -1.08 0.15
C LYS A 508 -27.61 0.00 -0.93
N SER A 509 -28.79 0.51 -1.29
CA SER A 509 -28.96 1.63 -2.23
C SER A 509 -28.36 2.96 -1.75
N MET A 510 -28.03 3.07 -0.46
CA MET A 510 -27.40 4.26 0.13
C MET A 510 -25.87 4.15 0.14
N GLN A 511 -25.31 2.94 0.27
CA GLN A 511 -23.88 2.70 0.48
C GLN A 511 -22.98 3.15 -0.69
N GLY A 512 -23.54 3.39 -1.88
CA GLY A 512 -22.81 3.83 -3.08
C GLY A 512 -23.11 5.26 -3.53
N ARG A 513 -23.91 6.03 -2.77
CA ARG A 513 -24.22 7.41 -3.17
C ARG A 513 -22.97 8.30 -3.05
N PRO A 514 -22.78 9.28 -3.95
CA PRO A 514 -21.64 10.20 -3.95
C PRO A 514 -21.79 11.28 -2.87
N ILE A 515 -22.13 10.87 -1.65
CA ILE A 515 -22.32 11.71 -0.48
C ILE A 515 -21.16 11.44 0.47
N TYR A 516 -20.49 12.49 0.89
CA TYR A 516 -19.25 12.40 1.66
C TYR A 516 -19.28 13.32 2.86
N VAL A 517 -18.49 13.00 3.87
CA VAL A 517 -18.32 13.78 5.10
C VAL A 517 -16.87 14.21 5.24
N SER A 518 -16.65 15.43 5.75
CA SER A 518 -15.30 15.91 6.03
C SER A 518 -14.90 15.61 7.47
N LEU A 519 -13.92 14.71 7.64
CA LEU A 519 -13.37 14.40 8.96
C LEU A 519 -12.62 15.59 9.57
N SER A 520 -12.05 16.46 8.74
CA SER A 520 -11.36 17.68 9.19
C SER A 520 -12.32 18.63 9.89
N HIS A 521 -13.49 18.89 9.29
CA HIS A 521 -14.54 19.70 9.91
C HIS A 521 -15.08 19.05 11.19
N LEU A 522 -15.29 17.72 11.17
CA LEU A 522 -15.77 17.00 12.34
C LEU A 522 -14.82 17.17 13.55
N ARG A 523 -13.50 17.15 13.32
CA ARG A 523 -12.49 17.41 14.37
C ARG A 523 -12.57 18.83 14.94
N MET A 524 -13.07 19.79 14.17
CA MET A 524 -13.34 21.16 14.61
C MET A 524 -14.73 21.32 15.24
N GLY A 525 -15.51 20.23 15.36
CA GLY A 525 -16.88 20.25 15.86
C GLY A 525 -17.90 20.75 14.84
N ILE A 526 -17.56 20.82 13.55
CA ILE A 526 -18.43 21.29 12.47
C ILE A 526 -18.96 20.08 11.69
N LEU A 527 -20.27 20.05 11.41
CA LEU A 527 -20.86 19.04 10.54
C LEU A 527 -20.77 19.53 9.10
N ALA A 528 -19.88 18.92 8.32
CA ALA A 528 -19.73 19.25 6.91
C ALA A 528 -19.84 17.98 6.06
N GLY A 529 -20.68 18.04 5.04
CA GLY A 529 -20.74 17.01 4.02
C GLY A 529 -20.90 17.59 2.64
N ALA A 530 -20.56 16.78 1.64
CA ALA A 530 -20.54 17.16 0.24
C ALA A 530 -21.24 16.12 -0.61
N VAL A 531 -21.95 16.57 -1.65
CA VAL A 531 -22.46 15.72 -2.72
C VAL A 531 -21.62 15.97 -3.97
N GLU A 532 -20.93 14.94 -4.46
CA GLU A 532 -20.15 15.02 -5.68
C GLU A 532 -21.06 14.84 -6.89
N THR A 533 -20.99 15.78 -7.83
CA THR A 533 -21.77 15.78 -9.07
C THR A 533 -20.87 16.05 -10.26
N PRO A 534 -21.33 15.80 -11.51
CA PRO A 534 -20.56 16.19 -12.70
C PRO A 534 -20.25 17.70 -12.83
N ARG A 535 -20.92 18.56 -12.04
CA ARG A 535 -20.67 20.01 -11.99
C ARG A 535 -19.70 20.42 -10.87
N GLY A 536 -19.19 19.47 -10.09
CA GLY A 536 -18.39 19.69 -8.90
C GLY A 536 -19.10 19.35 -7.60
N PRO A 537 -18.40 19.45 -6.46
CA PRO A 537 -18.94 19.15 -5.15
C PRO A 537 -19.87 20.26 -4.65
N SER A 538 -21.02 19.88 -4.09
CA SER A 538 -21.93 20.79 -3.39
C SER A 538 -21.85 20.54 -1.89
N TRP A 539 -21.45 21.56 -1.11
CA TRP A 539 -21.21 21.43 0.33
C TRP A 539 -22.40 21.89 1.17
N LEU A 540 -22.72 21.13 2.21
CA LEU A 540 -23.62 21.49 3.30
C LEU A 540 -22.81 21.52 4.59
N ILE A 541 -22.64 22.73 5.13
CA ILE A 541 -21.87 22.99 6.36
C ILE A 541 -22.83 23.53 7.42
N VAL A 542 -22.83 22.88 8.57
CA VAL A 542 -23.60 23.27 9.75
C VAL A 542 -22.63 23.47 10.90
N GLU A 543 -22.53 24.71 11.37
CA GLU A 543 -21.80 25.06 12.57
C GLU A 543 -22.75 24.93 13.77
N PRO A 544 -22.57 23.93 14.65
CA PRO A 544 -23.41 23.81 15.82
C PRO A 544 -23.14 25.00 16.76
N ARG A 545 -24.18 25.80 17.03
CA ARG A 545 -24.14 26.85 18.06
C ARG A 545 -24.01 26.22 19.45
N GLU A 546 -23.61 27.02 20.45
CA GLU A 546 -23.59 26.60 21.85
C GLU A 546 -24.92 25.92 22.24
N GLY A 547 -24.83 24.70 22.77
CA GLY A 547 -25.99 23.86 23.08
C GLY A 547 -25.55 22.54 23.74
N GLY A 548 -26.46 21.94 24.51
CA GLY A 548 -26.23 20.64 25.15
C GLY A 548 -26.23 19.48 24.15
N ARG A 549 -26.04 18.25 24.65
CA ARG A 549 -25.99 17.02 23.83
C ARG A 549 -27.23 16.86 22.94
N GLU A 550 -28.42 17.10 23.48
CA GLU A 550 -29.68 16.99 22.73
C GLU A 550 -29.75 17.92 21.50
N SER A 551 -29.24 19.14 21.62
CA SER A 551 -29.21 20.08 20.48
C SER A 551 -28.26 19.61 19.39
N ARG A 552 -27.13 18.99 19.76
CA ARG A 552 -26.18 18.41 18.79
C ARG A 552 -26.75 17.18 18.11
N ASP A 553 -27.42 16.32 18.86
CA ASP A 553 -28.08 15.13 18.31
C ASP A 553 -29.18 15.53 17.32
N LEU A 554 -30.03 16.52 17.66
CA LEU A 554 -31.03 17.05 16.74
C LEU A 554 -30.42 17.66 15.47
N LEU A 555 -29.35 18.45 15.61
CA LEU A 555 -28.64 19.03 14.47
C LEU A 555 -28.04 17.96 13.57
N TYR A 556 -27.51 16.87 14.14
CA TYR A 556 -27.01 15.73 13.39
C TYR A 556 -28.13 15.01 12.63
N GLU A 557 -29.26 14.72 13.27
CA GLU A 557 -30.43 14.09 12.62
C GLU A 557 -30.95 14.95 11.46
N MET A 558 -31.06 16.26 11.65
CA MET A 558 -31.44 17.17 10.56
C MET A 558 -30.41 17.16 9.43
N TRP A 559 -29.13 17.36 9.74
CA TRP A 559 -28.07 17.40 8.73
C TRP A 559 -27.96 16.08 7.95
N SER A 560 -28.01 14.94 8.64
CA SER A 560 -27.94 13.61 8.01
C SER A 560 -29.16 13.33 7.14
N GLY A 561 -30.36 13.74 7.56
CA GLY A 561 -31.58 13.64 6.76
C GLY A 561 -31.63 14.59 5.56
N PHE A 562 -30.94 15.73 5.61
CA PHE A 562 -30.85 16.67 4.48
C PHE A 562 -29.82 16.23 3.43
N ILE A 563 -28.70 15.64 3.87
CA ILE A 563 -27.61 15.27 2.97
C ILE A 563 -27.76 13.86 2.38
N GLY A 564 -28.44 12.95 3.09
CA GLY A 564 -28.74 11.57 2.68
C GLY A 564 -29.87 11.47 1.68
#